data_AF-A0A951GSW5-F1
#
_entry.id   AF-A0A951GSW5-F1
#
_cell.length_a   1.000
_cell.length_b   1.000
_cell.length_c   1.000
_cell.angle_alpha   90.00
_cell.angle_beta   90.00
_cell.angle_gamma   90.00
#
_symmetry.space_group_name_H-M   'P 1'
#
loop_
_entity.id
_entity.type
_entity.pdbx_description
1 polymer ?
#
loop_
_entity_poly.entity_id
_entity_poly.type
_entity_poly.pdbx_seq_one_letter_code
_entity_poly.pdbx_strand_id
1 'polypeptide(L)' 'MVRGLLTDAEWAFFAPFLIETGLLRGRPPRNHRRMLDAVFWIARTGAPWRDLPE' A
#
# COMPACT_ATOMS: atom_id res chain seq x y z
N MET A 1 5.11 -7.87 -15.55
CA MET A 1 4.39 -7.80 -14.25
C MET A 1 5.43 -7.87 -13.14
N VAL A 2 5.70 -6.75 -12.47
CA VAL A 2 6.56 -6.74 -11.28
C VAL A 2 5.82 -7.50 -10.18
N ARG A 3 6.37 -8.62 -9.70
CA ARG A 3 5.70 -9.64 -8.87
C ARG A 3 5.39 -9.23 -7.41
N GLY A 4 5.31 -7.93 -7.12
CA GLY A 4 5.13 -7.42 -5.75
C GLY A 4 4.42 -6.09 -5.61
N LEU A 5 3.95 -5.49 -6.71
CA LEU A 5 3.24 -4.21 -6.69
C LEU A 5 1.80 -4.41 -7.20
N LEU A 6 0.84 -3.73 -6.59
CA LEU A 6 -0.52 -3.60 -7.08
C LEU A 6 -0.50 -3.09 -8.51
N THR A 7 -1.29 -3.75 -9.36
CA THR A 7 -1.59 -3.21 -10.68
C THR A 7 -2.36 -1.90 -10.54
N ASP A 8 -2.32 -1.04 -11.57
CA ASP A 8 -3.05 0.22 -11.54
C ASP A 8 -4.57 0.01 -11.41
N ALA A 9 -5.09 -1.09 -11.96
CA ALA A 9 -6.50 -1.45 -11.86
C ALA A 9 -6.91 -1.84 -10.42
N GLU A 10 -6.11 -2.65 -9.74
CA GLU A 10 -6.35 -3.01 -8.33
C GLU A 10 -6.19 -1.77 -7.44
N TRP A 11 -5.17 -0.94 -7.70
CA TRP A 11 -5.00 0.31 -6.98
C TRP A 11 -6.22 1.23 -7.13
N ALA A 12 -6.76 1.38 -8.34
CA ALA A 12 -7.94 2.20 -8.58
C ALA A 12 -9.18 1.74 -7.78
N PHE A 13 -9.29 0.44 -7.49
CA PHE A 13 -10.34 -0.09 -6.62
C PHE A 13 -10.14 0.31 -5.14
N PHE A 14 -8.92 0.21 -4.62
CA PHE A 14 -8.63 0.50 -3.20
C PHE A 14 -8.47 1.99 -2.88
N ALA A 15 -7.99 2.79 -3.84
CA ALA A 15 -7.73 4.22 -3.69
C ALA A 15 -8.86 5.02 -3.01
N PRO A 16 -10.14 4.91 -3.42
CA PRO A 16 -11.22 5.69 -2.80
C PRO A 16 -11.39 5.37 -1.31
N PHE A 17 -11.24 4.11 -0.89
CA PHE A 17 -11.40 3.71 0.51
C PHE A 17 -10.28 4.19 1.43
N LEU A 18 -9.07 4.37 0.88
CA LEU A 18 -7.89 4.80 1.64
C LEU A 18 -7.73 6.31 1.69
N ILE A 19 -8.08 7.00 0.60
CA ILE A 19 -7.90 8.44 0.48
C ILE A 19 -9.01 9.21 1.21
N GLU A 20 -10.19 8.63 1.43
CA GLU A 20 -11.35 9.32 2.04
C GLU A 20 -11.41 9.32 3.58
N THR A 21 -10.37 8.90 4.30
CA THR A 21 -10.48 8.74 5.77
C THR A 21 -10.08 9.97 6.58
N GLY A 22 -11.02 10.90 6.72
CA GLY A 22 -11.22 11.68 7.96
C GLY A 22 -10.44 13.00 8.13
N LEU A 23 -10.95 13.83 9.05
CA LEU A 23 -10.41 15.15 9.43
C LEU A 23 -8.89 15.09 9.60
N LEU A 24 -8.18 15.95 8.86
CA LEU A 24 -6.72 16.14 8.87
C LEU A 24 -6.18 16.39 10.30
N ARG A 25 -6.04 15.34 11.09
CA ARG A 25 -5.39 15.38 12.40
C ARG A 25 -4.24 14.39 12.40
N GLY A 26 -3.02 14.92 12.36
CA GLY A 26 -1.79 14.15 12.30
C GLY A 26 -0.93 14.49 11.07
N ARG A 27 0.18 13.76 10.91
CA ARG A 27 1.06 13.91 9.75
C ARG A 27 0.35 13.39 8.51
N PRO A 28 0.29 14.16 7.41
CA PRO A 28 -0.36 13.70 6.18
C PRO A 28 0.32 12.41 5.69
N PRO A 29 -0.47 11.38 5.34
CA PRO A 29 0.07 10.15 4.80
C PRO A 29 0.78 10.42 3.48
N ARG A 30 2.03 9.97 3.35
CA ARG A 30 2.89 10.28 2.18
C ARG A 30 2.54 9.48 0.93
N ASN A 31 2.21 8.19 1.07
CA ASN A 31 1.91 7.33 -0.08
C ASN A 31 1.15 6.07 0.37
N HIS A 32 -0.18 6.09 0.23
CA HIS A 32 -1.06 4.96 0.55
C HIS A 32 -0.80 3.73 -0.33
N ARG A 33 -0.39 3.94 -1.59
CA ARG A 33 -0.09 2.85 -2.51
C ARG A 33 1.11 2.04 -2.03
N ARG A 34 2.19 2.72 -1.66
CA ARG A 34 3.40 2.07 -1.13
C ARG A 34 3.11 1.27 0.14
N MET A 35 2.21 1.77 1.01
CA MET A 35 1.80 1.02 2.19
C MET A 35 1.06 -0.27 1.82
N LEU A 36 0.10 -0.21 0.89
CA LEU A 36 -0.61 -1.40 0.45
C LEU A 36 0.31 -2.39 -0.27
N ASP A 37 1.20 -1.91 -1.14
CA ASP A 37 2.18 -2.75 -1.82
C ASP A 37 3.02 -3.54 -0.80
N ALA A 38 3.47 -2.86 0.26
CA ALA A 38 4.20 -3.47 1.36
C ALA A 38 3.38 -4.53 2.11
N VAL A 39 2.11 -4.23 2.44
CA VAL A 39 1.20 -5.17 3.11
C VAL A 39 0.98 -6.41 2.24
N PHE A 40 0.70 -6.24 0.95
CA PHE A 40 0.46 -7.35 0.04
C PHE A 40 1.72 -8.19 -0.23
N TRP A 41 2.89 -7.55 -0.26
CA TRP A 41 4.16 -8.26 -0.36
C TRP A 41 4.33 -9.19 0.85
N ILE A 42 4.20 -8.67 2.08
CA ILE A 42 4.34 -9.46 3.31
C ILE A 42 3.27 -10.55 3.40
N ALA A 43 2.01 -10.23 3.10
CA ALA A 43 0.92 -11.20 3.15
C ALA A 43 1.15 -12.38 2.17
N ARG A 44 1.85 -12.14 1.06
CA ARG A 44 2.15 -13.15 0.04
C ARG A 44 3.42 -13.95 0.32
N THR A 45 4.46 -13.29 0.85
CA THR A 45 5.78 -13.91 1.05
C THR A 45 6.00 -14.42 2.47
N GLY A 46 5.24 -13.92 3.45
CA GLY A 46 5.47 -14.13 4.88
C GLY A 46 6.76 -13.50 5.38
N ALA A 47 7.44 -12.70 4.56
CA ALA A 47 8.73 -12.11 4.90
C ALA A 47 8.58 -10.95 5.90
N PRO A 48 9.59 -10.72 6.75
CA PRO A 48 9.55 -9.65 7.74
C PRO A 48 9.54 -8.27 7.06
N TRP A 49 8.98 -7.27 7.74
CA TRP A 49 8.95 -5.87 7.29
C TRP A 49 10.31 -5.28 6.92
N ARG A 50 11.41 -5.81 7.45
CA ARG A 50 12.77 -5.37 7.12
C ARG A 50 13.22 -5.77 5.72
N ASP A 51 12.61 -6.78 5.13
CA ASP A 51 13.01 -7.33 3.83
C ASP A 51 12.21 -6.69 2.68
N LEU A 52 11.45 -5.64 2.98
CA LEU A 52 10.65 -4.97 1.97
C LEU A 52 11.56 -4.37 0.89
N PRO A 53 11.30 -4.63 -0.41
CA PRO A 53 12.03 -3.98 -1.48
C PRO A 53 11.83 -2.46 -1.43
N GLU A 54 12.89 -1.68 -1.69
CA GLU A 54 12.84 -0.21 -1.69
C GLU A 54 11.96 0.38 -2.80
#